data_AF-A0A3D0N469-F1
#
_entry.id   AF-A0A3D0N469-F1
#
_cell.length_a   1.000
_cell.length_b   1.000
_cell.length_c   1.000
_cell.angle_alpha   90.00
_cell.angle_beta   90.00
_cell.angle_gamma   90.00
#
_symmetry.space_group_name_H-M   'P 1'
#
loop_
_entity.id
_entity.type
_entity.pdbx_description
1 polymer ?
#
loop_
_entity_poly.entity_id
_entity_poly.type
_entity_poly.pdbx_seq_one_letter_code
_entity_poly.pdbx_strand_id
1 'polypeptide(L)'
;MEWIRERFFGDITSRAMAYERMVAAAEEVEPGACGVMMLPSFLPDAGPNAPHHTKGTLLGLGLGTTPGQIYRAGLEGLCFQLRHAAEVLQRSTGFEPAGIRLVGGGARNPLWNQLRADVTGLPVTTISNEEATVAGAAIFAFIGAGTFGSVEEGQQAAALGERTTEPGEGASAYDDLYAAYRRLGPALAEHYQR
;
A
#
# COMPACT_ATOMS: atom_id res chain seq x y z
N MET A 1 -5.19 -8.07 -0.45
CA MET A 1 -6.32 -7.65 0.39
C MET A 1 -7.54 -8.50 0.20
N GLU A 2 -7.99 -8.75 -1.03
CA GLU A 2 -9.11 -9.67 -1.30
C GLU A 2 -8.90 -11.05 -0.66
N TRP A 3 -7.68 -11.62 -0.75
CA TRP A 3 -7.35 -12.88 -0.07
C TRP A 3 -7.58 -12.82 1.45
N ILE A 4 -7.25 -11.71 2.12
CA ILE A 4 -7.50 -11.57 3.57
C ILE A 4 -9.00 -11.50 3.84
N ARG A 5 -9.75 -10.75 3.02
CA ARG A 5 -11.22 -10.66 3.12
C ARG A 5 -11.84 -12.06 3.05
N GLU A 6 -11.49 -12.84 2.03
CA GLU A 6 -12.06 -14.18 1.83
C GLU A 6 -11.71 -15.17 2.94
N ARG A 7 -10.51 -15.08 3.50
CA ARG A 7 -10.02 -16.06 4.49
C ARG A 7 -10.37 -15.72 5.93
N PHE A 8 -10.48 -14.43 6.26
CA PHE A 8 -10.64 -13.97 7.65
C PHE A 8 -11.92 -13.16 7.90
N PHE A 9 -12.64 -12.77 6.84
CA PHE A 9 -13.90 -12.01 6.90
C PHE A 9 -14.94 -12.60 5.91
N GLY A 10 -14.83 -13.89 5.61
CA GLY A 10 -15.62 -14.57 4.58
C GLY A 10 -17.08 -14.78 4.96
N ASP A 11 -17.43 -14.59 6.23
CA ASP A 11 -18.80 -14.61 6.77
C ASP A 11 -19.61 -13.37 6.37
N ILE A 12 -18.94 -12.28 5.99
CA ILE A 12 -19.61 -11.04 5.56
C ILE A 12 -19.87 -11.09 4.04
N THR A 13 -21.12 -11.36 3.66
CA THR A 13 -21.54 -11.48 2.25
C THR A 13 -21.40 -10.17 1.46
N SER A 14 -21.71 -9.03 2.09
CA SER A 14 -21.59 -7.73 1.45
C SER A 14 -20.12 -7.31 1.38
N ARG A 15 -19.58 -7.19 0.16
CA ARG A 15 -18.18 -6.78 -0.05
C ARG A 15 -17.86 -5.42 0.57
N ALA A 16 -18.77 -4.45 0.44
CA ALA A 16 -18.59 -3.12 1.03
C ALA A 16 -18.51 -3.18 2.56
N MET A 17 -19.45 -3.88 3.20
CA MET A 17 -19.45 -4.06 4.65
C MET A 17 -18.21 -4.82 5.14
N ALA A 18 -17.73 -5.80 4.37
CA ALA A 18 -16.52 -6.53 4.70
C ALA A 18 -15.30 -5.59 4.74
N TYR A 19 -15.13 -4.73 3.72
CA TYR A 19 -14.05 -3.75 3.71
C TYR A 19 -14.17 -2.73 4.84
N GLU A 20 -15.38 -2.24 5.14
CA GLU A 20 -15.61 -1.35 6.29
C GLU A 20 -15.22 -2.01 7.61
N ARG A 21 -15.62 -3.27 7.85
CA ARG A 21 -15.24 -4.00 9.08
C ARG A 21 -13.76 -4.31 9.14
N MET A 22 -13.13 -4.64 8.01
CA MET A 22 -11.69 -4.87 7.94
C MET A 22 -10.93 -3.60 8.34
N VAL A 23 -11.29 -2.44 7.78
CA VAL A 23 -10.66 -1.15 8.10
C VAL A 23 -10.86 -0.82 9.58
N ALA A 24 -12.10 -0.84 10.07
CA ALA A 24 -12.38 -0.53 11.48
C ALA A 24 -11.61 -1.45 12.44
N ALA A 25 -11.55 -2.75 12.15
CA ALA A 25 -10.81 -3.71 12.99
C ALA A 25 -9.29 -3.51 12.98
N ALA A 26 -8.71 -2.92 11.91
CA ALA A 26 -7.28 -2.63 11.85
C ALA A 26 -6.93 -1.22 12.37
N GLU A 27 -7.88 -0.29 12.41
CA GLU A 27 -7.70 1.02 13.04
C GLU A 27 -7.51 0.90 14.56
N GLU A 28 -8.18 -0.08 15.19
CA GLU A 28 -8.03 -0.40 16.61
C GLU A 28 -6.70 -1.09 16.97
N VAL A 29 -5.86 -1.41 15.97
CA VAL A 29 -4.60 -2.13 16.16
C VAL A 29 -3.43 -1.16 16.08
N GLU A 30 -2.60 -1.15 17.11
CA GLU A 30 -1.38 -0.35 17.18
C GLU A 30 -0.37 -0.71 16.07
N PRO A 31 0.53 0.23 15.68
CA PRO A 31 1.61 -0.03 14.73
C PRO A 31 2.39 -1.33 15.03
N GLY A 32 2.65 -2.11 13.98
CA GLY A 32 3.34 -3.40 14.08
C GLY A 32 2.43 -4.58 14.42
N ALA A 33 1.10 -4.37 14.38
CA ALA A 33 0.08 -5.41 14.49
C ALA A 33 0.25 -6.36 15.69
N CYS A 34 0.68 -5.82 16.83
CA CYS A 34 0.97 -6.58 18.06
C CYS A 34 1.99 -7.73 17.85
N GLY A 35 2.97 -7.52 16.96
CA GLY A 35 4.02 -8.51 16.65
C GLY A 35 3.66 -9.47 15.52
N VAL A 36 2.47 -9.38 14.93
CA VAL A 36 2.11 -10.13 13.72
C VAL A 36 2.75 -9.45 12.52
N MET A 37 3.45 -10.21 11.68
CA MET A 37 4.05 -9.68 10.45
C MET A 37 3.64 -10.51 9.24
N MET A 38 3.28 -9.84 8.16
CA MET A 38 2.96 -10.47 6.88
C MET A 38 4.06 -10.16 5.85
N LEU A 39 4.57 -11.20 5.20
CA LEU A 39 5.29 -11.08 3.93
C LEU A 39 4.28 -11.32 2.80
N PRO A 40 3.80 -10.27 2.09
CA PRO A 40 2.72 -10.42 1.12
C PRO A 40 3.21 -10.89 -0.25
N SER A 41 4.18 -11.81 -0.30
CA SER A 41 4.73 -12.40 -1.54
C SER A 41 3.79 -13.50 -2.09
N PHE A 42 2.52 -13.16 -2.33
CA PHE A 42 1.51 -14.10 -2.85
C PHE A 42 1.61 -14.35 -4.35
N LEU A 43 2.17 -13.39 -5.09
CA LEU A 43 2.52 -13.52 -6.50
C LEU A 43 3.99 -13.93 -6.62
N PRO A 44 4.30 -15.07 -7.26
CA PRO A 44 5.68 -15.46 -7.52
C PRO A 44 6.43 -14.37 -8.29
N ASP A 45 7.70 -14.19 -7.95
CA ASP A 45 8.65 -13.30 -8.63
C ASP A 45 8.24 -11.81 -8.72
N ALA A 46 7.26 -11.40 -7.91
CA ALA A 46 6.80 -10.02 -7.81
C ALA A 46 7.42 -9.30 -6.60
N GLY A 47 7.75 -8.03 -6.79
CA GLY A 47 8.21 -7.15 -5.74
C GLY A 47 9.67 -7.40 -5.30
N PRO A 48 10.16 -6.62 -4.33
CA PRO A 48 11.58 -6.55 -4.03
C PRO A 48 12.11 -7.77 -3.22
N ASN A 49 11.23 -8.65 -2.76
CA ASN A 49 11.61 -9.93 -2.14
C ASN A 49 11.69 -11.08 -3.16
N ALA A 50 11.40 -10.84 -4.45
CA ALA A 50 11.47 -11.85 -5.51
C ALA A 50 12.80 -12.64 -5.54
N PRO A 51 13.99 -12.01 -5.36
CA PRO A 51 15.26 -12.75 -5.35
C PRO A 51 15.38 -13.83 -4.26
N HIS A 52 14.54 -13.77 -3.22
CA HIS A 52 14.54 -14.74 -2.13
C HIS A 52 13.50 -15.86 -2.34
N HIS A 53 12.72 -15.82 -3.43
CA HIS A 53 11.65 -16.78 -3.74
C HIS A 53 10.65 -16.99 -2.58
N THR A 54 10.49 -15.98 -1.71
CA THR A 54 9.55 -16.03 -0.59
C THR A 54 8.12 -16.15 -1.08
N LYS A 55 7.28 -16.90 -0.34
CA LYS A 55 5.82 -16.97 -0.57
C LYS A 55 5.07 -16.11 0.44
N GLY A 56 3.74 -16.06 0.35
CA GLY A 56 2.89 -15.44 1.36
C GLY A 56 3.16 -16.05 2.73
N THR A 57 3.65 -15.25 3.68
CA THR A 57 4.03 -15.72 5.03
C THR A 57 3.34 -14.88 6.09
N LEU A 58 2.83 -15.55 7.13
CA LEU A 58 2.39 -14.93 8.38
C LEU A 58 3.30 -15.40 9.51
N LEU A 59 3.82 -14.46 10.28
CA LEU A 59 4.72 -14.70 11.42
C LEU A 59 4.11 -14.06 12.68
N GLY A 60 4.44 -14.60 13.85
CA GLY A 60 4.03 -14.03 15.13
C GLY A 60 2.58 -14.31 15.52
N LEU A 61 1.94 -15.32 14.93
CA LEU A 61 0.59 -15.72 15.33
C LEU A 61 0.60 -16.30 16.75
N GLY A 62 -0.34 -15.85 17.58
CA GLY A 62 -0.65 -16.40 18.90
C GLY A 62 -2.12 -16.80 19.01
N LEU A 63 -2.49 -17.45 20.12
CA LEU A 63 -3.87 -17.91 20.35
C LEU A 63 -4.90 -16.77 20.36
N GLY A 64 -4.47 -15.55 20.73
CA GLY A 64 -5.32 -14.36 20.74
C GLY A 64 -5.26 -13.53 19.46
N THR A 65 -4.57 -14.00 18.40
CA THR A 65 -4.44 -13.20 17.17
C THR A 65 -5.80 -13.00 16.50
N THR A 66 -6.14 -11.74 16.21
CA THR A 66 -7.43 -11.36 15.62
C THR A 66 -7.35 -11.15 14.10
N PRO A 67 -8.48 -11.27 13.38
CA PRO A 67 -8.55 -10.87 11.96
C PRO A 67 -8.10 -9.43 11.70
N GLY A 68 -8.37 -8.50 12.63
CA GLY A 68 -7.92 -7.10 12.55
C GLY A 68 -6.40 -6.99 12.55
N GLN A 69 -5.70 -7.74 13.41
CA GLN A 69 -4.23 -7.78 13.42
C GLN A 69 -3.67 -8.36 12.12
N ILE A 70 -4.28 -9.41 11.58
CA ILE A 70 -3.85 -10.01 10.29
C ILE A 70 -4.02 -9.01 9.15
N TYR A 71 -5.14 -8.27 9.13
CA TYR A 71 -5.37 -7.24 8.13
C TYR A 71 -4.40 -6.07 8.27
N ARG A 72 -4.16 -5.58 9.50
CA ARG A 72 -3.17 -4.55 9.81
C ARG A 72 -1.77 -4.95 9.36
N ALA A 73 -1.32 -6.16 9.71
CA ALA A 73 -0.04 -6.72 9.28
C ALA A 73 0.07 -6.83 7.75
N GLY A 74 -1.03 -7.13 7.06
CA GLY A 74 -1.09 -7.13 5.60
C GLY A 74 -0.93 -5.74 4.99
N LEU A 75 -1.55 -4.71 5.58
CA LEU A 75 -1.43 -3.32 5.11
C LEU A 75 0.01 -2.82 5.31
N GLU A 76 0.54 -3.00 6.51
CA GLU A 76 1.93 -2.67 6.86
C GLU A 76 2.93 -3.41 5.97
N GLY A 77 2.73 -4.72 5.77
CA GLY A 77 3.57 -5.54 4.89
C GLY A 77 3.64 -5.03 3.44
N LEU A 78 2.51 -4.56 2.88
CA LEU A 78 2.49 -3.94 1.56
C LEU A 78 3.17 -2.57 1.55
N CYS A 79 3.02 -1.78 2.62
CA CYS A 79 3.73 -0.51 2.77
C CYS A 79 5.25 -0.72 2.89
N PHE A 80 5.71 -1.76 3.59
CA PHE A 80 7.13 -2.12 3.67
C PHE A 80 7.69 -2.54 2.31
N GLN A 81 6.93 -3.32 1.51
CA GLN A 81 7.32 -3.62 0.13
C GLN A 81 7.41 -2.35 -0.73
N LEU A 82 6.47 -1.41 -0.58
CA LEU A 82 6.50 -0.13 -1.28
C LEU A 82 7.74 0.68 -0.92
N ARG A 83 8.05 0.84 0.37
CA ARG A 83 9.28 1.51 0.84
C ARG A 83 10.52 0.84 0.27
N HIS A 84 10.61 -0.49 0.34
CA HIS A 84 11.73 -1.23 -0.23
C HIS A 84 11.86 -1.02 -1.74
N ALA A 85 10.77 -1.06 -2.51
CA ALA A 85 10.80 -0.80 -3.94
C ALA A 85 11.28 0.63 -4.26
N ALA A 86 10.81 1.63 -3.50
CA ALA A 86 11.24 3.02 -3.64
C ALA A 86 12.75 3.19 -3.38
N GLU A 87 13.27 2.58 -2.32
CA GLU A 87 14.70 2.61 -2.03
C GLU A 87 15.55 1.89 -3.10
N VAL A 88 15.05 0.78 -3.67
CA VAL A 88 15.72 0.09 -4.78
C VAL A 88 15.76 1.00 -6.00
N LEU A 89 14.65 1.66 -6.33
CA LEU A 89 14.58 2.62 -7.44
C LEU A 89 15.57 3.77 -7.23
N GLN A 90 15.53 4.43 -6.06
CA GLN A 90 16.43 5.52 -5.70
C GLN A 90 17.91 5.12 -5.83
N ARG A 91 18.31 3.96 -5.28
CA ARG A 91 19.69 3.47 -5.39
C ARG A 91 20.10 3.15 -6.84
N SER A 92 19.16 2.74 -7.68
CA SER A 92 19.44 2.29 -9.05
C SER A 92 19.45 3.44 -10.05
N THR A 93 18.70 4.52 -9.79
CA THR A 93 18.50 5.62 -10.75
C THR A 93 18.91 7.00 -10.23
N GLY A 94 19.11 7.15 -8.91
CA GLY A 94 19.30 8.45 -8.26
C GLY A 94 18.01 9.27 -8.14
N PHE A 95 16.85 8.68 -8.44
CA PHE A 95 15.56 9.37 -8.33
C PHE A 95 15.15 9.55 -6.86
N GLU A 96 14.90 10.81 -6.47
CA GLU A 96 14.38 11.18 -5.16
C GLU A 96 12.86 11.41 -5.24
N PRO A 97 12.02 10.51 -4.73
CA PRO A 97 10.57 10.68 -4.76
C PRO A 97 10.15 11.83 -3.84
N ALA A 98 9.41 12.81 -4.38
CA ALA A 98 8.82 13.89 -3.59
C ALA A 98 7.49 13.50 -2.92
N GLY A 99 6.90 12.37 -3.31
CA GLY A 99 5.58 11.94 -2.84
C GLY A 99 5.06 10.72 -3.60
N ILE A 100 3.92 10.21 -3.15
CA ILE A 100 3.23 9.05 -3.72
C ILE A 100 1.85 9.48 -4.17
N ARG A 101 1.52 9.26 -5.45
CA ARG A 101 0.17 9.47 -5.97
C ARG A 101 -0.57 8.15 -6.09
N LEU A 102 -1.76 8.06 -5.50
CA LEU A 102 -2.59 6.87 -5.48
C LEU A 102 -3.85 7.04 -6.32
N VAL A 103 -4.19 5.98 -7.05
CA VAL A 103 -5.42 5.84 -7.84
C VAL A 103 -6.05 4.47 -7.60
N GLY A 104 -7.33 4.34 -7.93
CA GLY A 104 -8.08 3.07 -7.83
C GLY A 104 -8.59 2.76 -6.42
N GLY A 105 -9.17 1.56 -6.25
CA GLY A 105 -9.91 1.19 -5.04
C GLY A 105 -9.10 1.26 -3.73
N GLY A 106 -7.78 1.05 -3.78
CA GLY A 106 -6.89 1.16 -2.63
C GLY A 106 -6.77 2.59 -2.07
N ALA A 107 -7.04 3.62 -2.88
CA ALA A 107 -7.03 5.02 -2.47
C ALA A 107 -8.24 5.39 -1.60
N ARG A 108 -9.31 4.58 -1.60
CA ARG A 108 -10.51 4.81 -0.76
C ARG A 108 -10.31 4.40 0.70
N ASN A 109 -9.20 3.73 1.03
CA ASN A 109 -8.91 3.27 2.37
C ASN A 109 -8.03 4.31 3.11
N PRO A 110 -8.62 5.14 3.99
CA PRO A 110 -7.90 6.23 4.66
C PRO A 110 -6.77 5.71 5.55
N LEU A 111 -7.01 4.63 6.30
CA LEU A 111 -5.98 3.96 7.12
C LEU A 111 -4.78 3.58 6.25
N TRP A 112 -5.03 2.94 5.10
CA TRP A 112 -3.92 2.48 4.25
C TRP A 112 -3.16 3.65 3.60
N ASN A 113 -3.83 4.76 3.30
CA ASN A 113 -3.18 5.96 2.81
C ASN A 113 -2.24 6.56 3.87
N GLN A 114 -2.71 6.66 5.13
CA GLN A 114 -1.88 7.11 6.24
C GLN A 114 -0.70 6.17 6.47
N LEU A 115 -0.93 4.84 6.47
CA LEU A 115 0.15 3.85 6.63
C LEU A 115 1.22 3.95 5.54
N ARG A 116 0.84 4.25 4.29
CA ARG A 116 1.82 4.47 3.22
C ARG A 116 2.66 5.71 3.52
N ALA A 117 2.03 6.80 3.96
CA ALA A 117 2.76 8.03 4.30
C ALA A 117 3.71 7.79 5.48
N ASP A 118 3.21 7.19 6.56
CA ASP A 118 3.97 6.90 7.77
C ASP A 118 5.15 5.97 7.51
N VAL A 119 4.93 4.88 6.78
CA VAL A 119 5.98 3.89 6.52
C VAL A 119 7.03 4.42 5.56
N THR A 120 6.62 5.14 4.50
CA THR A 120 7.56 5.62 3.48
C THR A 120 8.21 6.95 3.81
N GLY A 121 7.66 7.70 4.76
CA GLY A 121 8.08 9.07 5.06
C GLY A 121 7.74 10.07 3.94
N LEU A 122 6.84 9.72 3.02
CA LEU A 122 6.49 10.53 1.85
C LEU A 122 5.03 11.00 1.92
N PRO A 123 4.71 12.21 1.44
CA PRO A 123 3.32 12.65 1.30
C PRO A 123 2.57 11.75 0.31
N VAL A 124 1.33 11.39 0.65
CA VAL A 124 0.46 10.55 -0.16
C VAL A 124 -0.70 11.36 -0.70
N THR A 125 -0.74 11.59 -2.01
CA THR A 125 -1.83 12.29 -2.69
C THR A 125 -2.81 11.31 -3.33
N THR A 126 -4.09 11.39 -2.94
CA THR A 126 -5.20 10.68 -3.58
C THR A 126 -6.00 11.62 -4.46
N ILE A 127 -6.58 11.09 -5.53
CA ILE A 127 -7.47 11.81 -6.43
C ILE A 127 -8.92 11.38 -6.15
N SER A 128 -9.84 12.33 -6.01
CA SER A 128 -11.26 12.05 -5.76
C SER A 128 -11.98 11.49 -6.98
N ASN A 129 -11.48 11.77 -8.19
CA ASN A 129 -12.04 11.26 -9.43
C ASN A 129 -11.71 9.76 -9.62
N GLU A 130 -12.74 8.92 -9.55
CA GLU A 130 -12.64 7.46 -9.69
C GLU A 130 -12.16 7.03 -11.09
N GLU A 131 -12.30 7.91 -12.09
CA GLU A 131 -11.99 7.66 -13.50
C GLU A 131 -10.71 8.38 -13.94
N ALA A 132 -9.69 8.46 -13.07
CA ALA A 132 -8.43 9.16 -13.35
C ALA A 132 -7.77 8.73 -14.68
N THR A 133 -7.88 7.45 -15.05
CA THR A 133 -7.39 6.93 -16.33
C THR A 133 -8.15 7.52 -17.52
N VAL A 134 -9.49 7.56 -17.45
CA VAL A 134 -10.33 8.11 -18.51
C VAL A 134 -10.15 9.62 -18.60
N ALA A 135 -10.03 10.31 -17.45
CA ALA A 135 -9.73 11.72 -17.40
C ALA A 135 -8.39 12.04 -18.08
N GLY A 136 -7.35 11.25 -17.82
CA GLY A 136 -6.06 11.37 -18.50
C GLY A 136 -6.18 11.21 -20.02
N ALA A 137 -6.89 10.18 -20.48
CA ALA A 137 -7.13 9.96 -21.92
C ALA A 137 -7.90 11.12 -22.56
N ALA A 138 -8.92 11.67 -21.88
CA ALA A 138 -9.68 12.82 -22.34
C ALA A 138 -8.82 14.08 -22.43
N ILE A 139 -7.94 14.34 -21.45
CA ILE A 139 -7.00 15.46 -21.48
C ILE A 139 -6.13 15.39 -22.75
N PHE A 140 -5.54 14.22 -23.05
CA PHE A 140 -4.75 14.06 -24.28
C PHE A 140 -5.57 14.23 -25.55
N ALA A 141 -6.84 13.78 -25.57
CA ALA A 141 -7.73 13.99 -26.71
C ALA A 141 -8.04 15.48 -26.93
N PHE A 142 -8.29 16.23 -25.85
CA PHE A 142 -8.53 17.68 -25.91
C PHE A 142 -7.27 18.47 -26.32
N ILE A 143 -6.08 18.03 -25.92
CA ILE A 143 -4.82 18.59 -26.42
C ILE A 143 -4.71 18.35 -27.93
N GLY A 144 -4.97 17.13 -28.39
CA GLY A 144 -4.98 16.80 -29.83
C GLY A 144 -6.02 17.59 -30.63
N ALA A 145 -7.13 17.96 -30.00
CA ALA A 145 -8.17 18.82 -30.58
C ALA A 145 -7.86 20.33 -30.49
N GLY A 146 -6.71 20.72 -29.92
CA GLY A 146 -6.32 22.12 -29.73
C GLY A 146 -7.14 22.87 -28.68
N THR A 147 -7.87 22.16 -27.82
CA THR A 147 -8.67 22.76 -26.73
C THR A 147 -7.81 23.13 -25.52
N PHE A 148 -6.80 22.30 -25.22
CA PHE A 148 -5.80 22.59 -24.19
C PHE A 148 -4.41 22.72 -24.84
N GLY A 149 -3.62 23.68 -24.38
CA GLY A 149 -2.25 23.90 -24.80
C GLY A 149 -1.24 23.01 -24.08
N SER A 150 -1.59 22.42 -22.92
CA SER A 150 -0.72 21.50 -22.19
C SER A 150 -1.50 20.48 -21.34
N VAL A 151 -0.76 19.49 -20.81
CA VAL A 151 -1.31 18.50 -19.86
C VAL A 151 -1.72 19.17 -18.55
N GLU A 152 -0.92 20.12 -18.08
CA GLU A 152 -1.17 20.86 -16.83
C GLU A 152 -2.47 21.67 -16.92
N GLU A 153 -2.73 22.31 -18.05
CA GLU A 153 -3.98 23.02 -18.30
C GLU A 153 -5.18 22.08 -18.25
N GLY A 154 -5.08 20.92 -18.91
CA GLY A 154 -6.13 19.90 -18.88
C GLY A 154 -6.35 19.32 -17.48
N GLN A 155 -5.28 19.13 -16.69
CA GLN A 155 -5.37 18.66 -15.30
C GLN A 155 -6.07 19.68 -14.39
N GLN A 156 -5.75 20.97 -14.53
CA GLN A 156 -6.41 22.05 -13.79
C GLN A 156 -7.90 22.13 -14.14
N ALA A 157 -8.23 22.08 -15.44
CA ALA A 157 -9.60 22.09 -15.92
C ALA A 157 -10.41 20.88 -15.45
N ALA A 158 -9.77 19.71 -15.33
CA ALA A 158 -10.41 18.49 -14.87
C ALA A 158 -10.75 18.50 -13.37
N ALA A 159 -10.24 19.47 -12.59
CA ALA A 159 -10.56 19.69 -11.17
C ALA A 159 -10.62 18.38 -10.36
N LEU A 160 -9.56 17.58 -10.45
CA LEU A 160 -9.56 16.16 -10.04
C LEU A 160 -9.75 15.91 -8.53
N GLY A 161 -9.82 16.97 -7.70
CA GLY A 161 -10.14 16.89 -6.28
C GLY A 161 -9.05 16.15 -5.49
N GLU A 162 -7.85 16.72 -5.46
CA GLU A 162 -6.70 16.08 -4.83
C GLU A 162 -6.71 16.28 -3.32
N ARG A 163 -6.32 15.22 -2.58
CA ARG A 163 -6.13 15.27 -1.14
C ARG A 163 -4.78 14.64 -0.80
N THR A 164 -3.94 15.38 -0.09
CA THR A 164 -2.65 14.89 0.40
C THR A 164 -2.74 14.51 1.87
N THR A 165 -2.13 13.38 2.21
CA THR A 165 -1.95 12.84 3.56
C THR A 165 -0.47 12.87 3.87
N GLU A 166 -0.08 13.63 4.89
CA GLU A 166 1.31 13.73 5.33
C GLU A 166 1.66 12.60 6.31
N PRO A 167 2.95 12.22 6.44
CA PRO A 167 3.40 11.33 7.50
C PRO A 167 2.98 11.88 8.88
N GLY A 168 2.38 11.04 9.70
CA GLY A 168 1.88 11.39 11.03
C GLY A 168 2.94 11.20 12.12
N GLU A 169 2.56 11.51 13.36
CA GLU A 169 3.44 11.40 14.54
C GLU A 169 3.95 9.96 14.78
N GLY A 170 3.16 8.95 14.38
CA GLY A 170 3.51 7.54 14.48
C GLY A 170 4.51 7.02 13.44
N ALA A 171 4.95 7.84 12.49
CA ALA A 171 5.83 7.42 11.39
C ALA A 171 7.15 6.80 11.89
N SER A 172 7.73 7.37 12.95
CA SER A 172 9.00 6.90 13.52
C SER A 172 8.94 5.45 14.04
N ALA A 173 7.76 4.97 14.48
CA ALA A 173 7.60 3.60 14.94
C ALA A 173 7.80 2.57 13.81
N TYR A 174 7.61 2.96 12.55
CA TYR A 174 7.73 2.06 11.42
C TYR A 174 9.16 1.83 10.95
N ASP A 175 10.14 2.63 11.38
CA ASP A 175 11.53 2.46 10.98
C ASP A 175 12.12 1.15 11.53
N ASP A 176 11.91 0.87 12.81
CA ASP A 176 12.35 -0.37 13.45
C ASP A 176 11.59 -1.59 12.90
N LEU A 177 10.28 -1.44 12.66
CA LEU A 177 9.44 -2.49 12.06
C LEU A 177 9.89 -2.80 10.63
N TYR A 178 10.22 -1.78 9.84
CA TYR A 178 10.75 -1.92 8.50
C TYR A 178 12.11 -2.61 8.49
N ALA A 179 13.01 -2.23 9.40
CA ALA A 179 14.31 -2.88 9.57
C ALA A 179 14.15 -4.37 9.92
N ALA A 180 13.17 -4.71 10.79
CA ALA A 180 12.83 -6.10 11.08
C ALA A 180 12.29 -6.82 9.84
N TYR A 181 11.35 -6.21 9.11
CA TYR A 181 10.79 -6.76 7.87
C TYR A 181 11.87 -7.07 6.82
N ARG A 182 12.84 -6.17 6.64
CA ARG A 182 13.94 -6.32 5.67
C ARG A 182 14.81 -7.55 5.89
N ARG A 183 14.87 -8.07 7.13
CA ARG A 183 15.63 -9.28 7.47
C ARG A 183 14.90 -10.57 7.10
N LEU A 184 13.58 -10.54 6.91
CA LEU A 184 12.77 -11.74 6.69
C LEU A 184 13.04 -12.40 5.34
N GLY A 185 13.18 -11.62 4.27
CA GLY A 185 13.43 -12.15 2.92
C GLY A 185 14.62 -13.11 2.89
N PRO A 186 15.84 -12.65 3.25
CA PRO A 186 17.02 -13.50 3.35
C PRO A 186 16.85 -14.67 4.33
N ALA A 187 16.26 -14.42 5.50
CA ALA A 187 16.12 -15.46 6.53
C ALA A 187 15.19 -16.62 6.12
N LEU A 188 14.21 -16.36 5.26
CA LEU A 188 13.26 -17.36 4.77
C LEU A 188 13.66 -17.99 3.43
N ALA A 189 14.71 -17.50 2.77
CA ALA A 189 15.10 -17.95 1.44
C ALA A 189 15.37 -19.45 1.38
N GLU A 190 16.15 -19.99 2.33
CA GLU A 190 16.46 -21.43 2.40
C GLU A 190 15.24 -22.32 2.63
N HIS A 191 14.17 -21.78 3.24
CA HIS A 191 12.95 -22.56 3.47
C HIS A 191 12.12 -22.72 2.19
N TYR A 192 12.11 -21.70 1.33
CA TYR A 192 11.29 -21.68 0.12
C TYR A 192 11.99 -22.20 -1.14
N GLN A 193 13.31 -22.37 -1.10
CA GLN A 193 14.12 -22.90 -2.21
C GLN A 193 14.38 -24.42 -2.12
N ARG A 194 13.82 -25.11 -1.11
CA ARG A 194 13.79 -26.58 -1.03
C ARG A 194 12.64 -27.14 -1.83
#